data_AF-A0A531B672-F1
#
_entry.id   AF-A0A531B672-F1
#
_cell.length_a   1.000
_cell.length_b   1.000
_cell.length_c   1.000
_cell.angle_alpha   90.00
_cell.angle_beta   90.00
_cell.angle_gamma   90.00
#
_symmetry.space_group_name_H-M   'P 1'
#
loop_
_entity.id
_entity.type
_entity.pdbx_description
1 polymer ?
#
loop_
_entity_poly.entity_id
_entity_poly.type
_entity_poly.pdbx_seq_one_letter_code
_entity_poly.pdbx_strand_id
1 'polypeptide(L)'
;MAPYSGDVKLVGDIDGDSRLDFVLGGFPEDAMSWWRWPDLVHTVIARPRVEFTTDGVLADIDGDGDPDIVTADGPDAVNLVWFENPRPNGNPTHGPSWKRREIGAVG
;
A
#
# COMPACT_ATOMS: atom_id res chain seq x y z
N MET A 1 1.14 17.09 20.24
CA MET A 1 0.63 15.77 19.83
C MET A 1 0.96 15.64 18.36
N ALA A 2 1.80 14.67 17.98
CA ALA A 2 2.08 14.44 16.58
C ALA A 2 0.82 13.83 15.95
N PRO A 3 0.24 14.44 14.91
CA PRO A 3 -1.06 14.03 14.35
C PRO A 3 -0.95 12.82 13.41
N TYR A 4 0.04 11.94 13.63
CA TYR A 4 0.36 10.88 12.68
C TYR A 4 0.21 9.51 13.36
N SER A 5 -0.77 8.72 12.94
CA SER A 5 -0.90 7.30 13.33
C SER A 5 -0.42 6.46 12.17
N GLY A 6 0.66 5.72 12.38
CA GLY A 6 1.07 4.68 11.45
C GLY A 6 0.43 3.37 11.87
N ASP A 7 -0.50 2.87 11.07
CA ASP A 7 -1.23 1.64 11.30
C ASP A 7 -0.67 0.54 10.40
N VAL A 8 -0.78 0.68 9.07
CA VAL A 8 -0.13 -0.22 8.11
C VAL A 8 1.38 -0.05 8.17
N LYS A 9 2.12 -1.16 8.35
CA LYS A 9 3.59 -1.21 8.35
C LYS A 9 4.05 -2.47 7.62
N LEU A 10 4.47 -2.33 6.36
CA LEU A 10 4.90 -3.45 5.53
C LEU A 10 6.35 -3.27 5.08
N VAL A 11 7.03 -4.38 4.82
CA VAL A 11 8.39 -4.42 4.30
C VAL A 11 8.47 -5.47 3.20
N GLY A 12 9.03 -5.12 2.04
CA GLY A 12 9.14 -6.02 0.88
C GLY A 12 9.88 -5.38 -0.29
N ASP A 13 10.30 -6.19 -1.26
CA ASP A 13 10.94 -5.72 -2.48
C ASP A 13 9.88 -5.26 -3.51
N ILE A 14 9.51 -3.99 -3.44
CA ILE A 14 8.35 -3.44 -4.18
C ILE A 14 8.74 -3.11 -5.63
N ASP A 15 9.97 -2.65 -5.84
CA ASP A 15 10.46 -2.30 -7.18
C ASP A 15 11.29 -3.40 -7.87
N GLY A 16 11.57 -4.52 -7.18
CA GLY A 16 12.24 -5.69 -7.75
C GLY A 16 13.75 -5.55 -7.78
N ASP A 17 14.32 -4.62 -7.02
CA ASP A 17 15.75 -4.35 -6.98
C ASP A 17 16.51 -5.27 -6.00
N SER A 18 15.83 -6.26 -5.42
CA SER A 18 16.33 -7.20 -4.41
C SER A 18 16.74 -6.54 -3.09
N ARG A 19 16.24 -5.33 -2.80
CA ARG A 19 16.31 -4.70 -1.48
C ARG A 19 14.91 -4.57 -0.91
N LEU A 20 14.85 -4.59 0.41
CA LEU A 20 13.59 -4.41 1.11
C LEU A 20 13.29 -2.92 1.25
N ASP A 21 12.12 -2.54 0.77
CA ASP A 21 11.50 -1.24 0.95
C ASP A 21 10.50 -1.27 2.10
N PHE A 22 9.85 -0.14 2.38
CA PHE A 22 8.83 -0.07 3.41
C PHE A 22 7.60 0.74 2.99
N VAL A 23 6.44 0.30 3.47
CA VAL A 23 5.14 0.95 3.28
C VAL A 23 4.58 1.33 4.63
N LEU A 24 4.16 2.58 4.77
CA LEU A 24 3.45 3.09 5.95
C LEU A 24 2.14 3.73 5.51
N GLY A 25 1.07 3.48 6.25
CA GLY A 25 -0.23 4.13 6.03
C GLY A 25 -1.01 4.24 7.34
N GLY A 26 -2.07 5.03 7.34
CA GLY A 26 -2.93 5.16 8.50
C GLY A 26 -4.19 5.95 8.19
N PHE A 27 -4.38 7.09 8.87
CA PHE A 27 -5.53 7.98 8.70
C PHE A 27 -5.53 8.73 7.36
N PRO A 28 -6.63 9.42 6.98
CA PRO A 28 -6.74 10.14 5.70
C PRO A 28 -5.65 11.20 5.49
N GLU A 29 -5.14 11.82 6.56
CA GLU A 29 -3.97 12.69 6.56
C GLU A 29 -2.66 11.94 6.22
N ASP A 30 -2.54 10.69 6.65
CA ASP A 30 -1.41 9.76 6.49
C ASP A 30 -1.64 8.77 5.35
N ALA A 31 -1.51 9.28 4.12
CA ALA A 31 -1.64 8.46 2.92
C ALA A 31 -0.72 7.23 3.00
N MET A 32 -1.22 6.08 2.54
CA MET A 32 -0.38 4.91 2.34
C MET A 32 0.71 5.27 1.35
N SER A 33 1.93 5.18 1.85
CA SER A 33 3.13 5.70 1.23
C SER A 33 4.17 4.60 1.21
N TRP A 34 4.86 4.49 0.07
CA TRP A 34 6.02 3.64 -0.12
C TRP A 34 7.28 4.50 -0.13
N TRP A 35 8.34 4.01 0.52
CA TRP A 35 9.68 4.56 0.44
C TRP A 35 10.64 3.49 -0.04
N ARG A 36 11.31 3.78 -1.16
CA ARG A 36 12.36 2.92 -1.69
C ARG A 36 13.65 3.03 -0.88
N TRP A 37 14.28 1.92 -0.56
CA TRP A 37 15.61 1.90 0.05
C TRP A 37 16.69 1.63 -1.03
N PRO A 38 17.83 2.35 -1.03
CA PRO A 38 18.35 3.27 -0.01
C PRO A 38 18.18 4.76 -0.28
N ASP A 39 17.63 5.14 -1.43
CA ASP A 39 17.58 6.55 -1.84
C ASP A 39 16.34 7.30 -1.34
N LEU A 40 15.46 6.62 -0.61
CA LEU A 40 14.28 7.18 0.07
C LEU A 40 13.34 7.90 -0.88
N VAL A 41 13.26 7.44 -2.14
CA VAL A 41 12.21 7.93 -3.05
C VAL A 41 10.85 7.63 -2.46
N HIS A 42 10.08 8.68 -2.22
CA HIS A 42 8.76 8.63 -1.59
C HIS A 42 7.67 8.66 -2.66
N THR A 43 6.74 7.72 -2.56
CA THR A 43 5.55 7.64 -3.40
C THR A 43 4.32 7.49 -2.55
N VAL A 44 3.33 8.36 -2.76
CA VAL A 44 1.98 8.16 -2.22
C VAL A 44 1.23 7.19 -3.12
N ILE A 45 0.84 6.04 -2.58
CA ILE A 45 0.07 5.01 -3.29
C ILE A 45 -1.41 5.39 -3.27
N ALA A 46 -1.96 5.63 -2.07
CA ALA A 46 -3.38 5.91 -1.91
C ALA A 46 -3.67 6.63 -0.59
N ARG A 47 -4.84 7.28 -0.53
CA ARG A 47 -5.42 7.73 0.74
C ARG A 47 -6.56 6.79 1.14
N PRO A 48 -6.72 6.47 2.43
CA PRO A 48 -7.85 5.70 2.90
C PRO A 48 -9.13 6.54 2.77
N ARG A 49 -10.29 5.87 2.77
CA ARG A 49 -11.58 6.52 2.96
C ARG A 49 -11.83 6.79 4.43
N VAL A 50 -11.45 5.84 5.28
CA VAL A 50 -11.62 5.90 6.73
C VAL A 50 -10.26 5.85 7.40
N GLU A 51 -9.59 4.70 7.34
CA GLU A 51 -8.27 4.46 7.93
C GLU A 51 -7.73 3.14 7.39
N PHE A 52 -6.49 3.12 6.90
CA PHE A 52 -5.84 1.84 6.64
C PHE A 52 -5.46 1.22 7.98
N THR A 53 -6.05 0.07 8.30
CA THR A 53 -5.91 -0.57 9.62
C THR A 53 -4.51 -1.13 9.85
N THR A 54 -4.19 -1.53 11.08
CA THR A 54 -2.87 -2.12 11.41
C THR A 54 -2.51 -3.36 10.58
N ASP A 55 -3.50 -4.09 10.06
CA ASP A 55 -3.28 -5.31 9.28
C ASP A 55 -3.10 -5.01 7.78
N GLY A 56 -2.05 -5.59 7.21
CA GLY A 56 -1.81 -5.60 5.78
C GLY A 56 -0.80 -6.67 5.38
N VAL A 57 -0.75 -7.00 4.10
CA VAL A 57 0.19 -7.99 3.55
C VAL A 57 0.71 -7.57 2.20
N LEU A 58 1.97 -7.93 1.93
CA LEU A 58 2.58 -7.90 0.61
C LEU A 58 2.55 -9.29 0.00
N ALA A 59 1.95 -9.44 -1.18
CA ALA A 59 1.89 -10.70 -1.91
C ALA A 59 1.61 -10.43 -3.39
N ASP A 60 2.08 -11.31 -4.27
CA ASP A 60 1.72 -11.31 -5.69
C ASP A 60 0.29 -11.87 -5.83
N ILE A 61 -0.71 -10.99 -5.97
CA ILE A 61 -2.13 -11.38 -5.94
C ILE A 61 -2.64 -11.76 -7.33
N ASP A 62 -2.11 -11.12 -8.38
CA ASP A 62 -2.54 -11.37 -9.76
C ASP A 62 -1.60 -12.30 -10.57
N GLY A 63 -0.46 -12.69 -9.99
CA GLY A 63 0.45 -13.69 -10.53
C GLY A 63 1.44 -13.13 -11.55
N ASP A 64 1.70 -11.83 -11.54
CA ASP A 64 2.57 -11.15 -12.50
C ASP A 64 4.03 -10.98 -12.05
N GLY A 65 4.32 -11.38 -10.81
CA GLY A 65 5.67 -11.49 -10.27
C GLY A 65 6.14 -10.26 -9.47
N ASP A 66 5.25 -9.35 -9.09
CA ASP A 66 5.54 -8.31 -8.11
C ASP A 66 4.57 -8.28 -6.93
N PRO A 67 5.04 -7.83 -5.74
CA PRO A 67 4.19 -7.79 -4.58
C PRO A 67 3.22 -6.61 -4.66
N ASP A 68 1.94 -6.94 -4.52
CA ASP A 68 0.85 -6.02 -4.29
C ASP A 68 0.63 -5.76 -2.81
N ILE A 69 -0.27 -4.84 -2.48
CA ILE A 69 -0.69 -4.57 -1.09
C ILE A 69 -2.16 -4.96 -0.89
N VAL A 70 -2.44 -5.78 0.13
CA VAL A 70 -3.80 -6.01 0.62
C VAL A 70 -3.92 -5.50 2.05
N THR A 71 -4.98 -4.74 2.34
CA THR A 71 -5.26 -4.18 3.67
C THR A 71 -6.76 -3.90 3.84
N ALA A 72 -7.17 -3.48 5.03
CA ALA A 72 -8.53 -3.00 5.29
C ALA A 72 -8.58 -1.47 5.40
N ASP A 73 -9.63 -0.85 4.87
CA ASP A 73 -9.91 0.59 4.91
C ASP A 73 -11.11 0.87 5.85
N GLY A 74 -10.84 0.76 7.15
CA GLY A 74 -11.78 1.03 8.25
C GLY A 74 -13.00 0.09 8.33
N PRO A 75 -13.93 0.35 9.28
CA PRO A 75 -15.10 -0.50 9.52
C PRO A 75 -16.30 -0.20 8.59
N ASP A 76 -16.28 0.90 7.83
CA ASP A 76 -17.45 1.33 7.07
C ASP A 76 -17.42 0.78 5.63
N ALA A 77 -18.32 -0.16 5.32
CA ALA A 77 -18.58 -0.74 3.99
C ALA A 77 -17.52 -1.72 3.44
N VAL A 78 -17.39 -1.81 2.10
CA VAL A 78 -16.40 -2.65 1.40
C VAL A 78 -15.01 -2.15 1.77
N ASN A 79 -14.42 -2.80 2.77
CA ASN A 79 -13.20 -2.37 3.42
C ASN A 79 -12.00 -3.23 3.08
N LEU A 80 -12.16 -4.47 2.60
CA LEU A 80 -11.05 -5.26 2.09
C LEU A 80 -10.64 -4.71 0.73
N VAL A 81 -9.43 -4.16 0.67
CA VAL A 81 -8.89 -3.49 -0.51
C VAL A 81 -7.55 -4.08 -0.92
N TRP A 82 -7.34 -4.11 -2.22
CA TRP A 82 -6.12 -4.53 -2.87
C TRP A 82 -5.59 -3.37 -3.70
N PHE A 83 -4.30 -3.12 -3.65
CA PHE A 83 -3.59 -2.16 -4.49
C PHE A 83 -2.61 -2.93 -5.36
N GLU A 84 -2.95 -3.02 -6.64
CA GLU A 84 -2.12 -3.64 -7.68
C GLU A 84 -0.89 -2.75 -7.93
N ASN A 85 0.28 -3.35 -7.75
CA ASN A 85 1.55 -2.74 -8.10
C ASN A 85 1.61 -2.64 -9.63
N PRO A 86 1.96 -1.48 -10.20
CA PRO A 86 1.93 -1.29 -11.65
C PRO A 86 3.01 -2.07 -12.39
N ARG A 87 3.92 -2.77 -11.70
CA ARG A 87 4.92 -3.61 -12.33
C ARG A 87 4.24 -4.85 -12.96
N PRO A 88 5.00 -5.64 -13.73
CA PRO A 88 6.23 -5.25 -14.43
C PRO A 88 5.99 -4.22 -15.56
N ASN A 89 4.73 -3.83 -15.81
CA ASN A 89 4.34 -3.06 -17.00
C ASN A 89 4.33 -1.53 -16.81
N GLY A 90 4.69 -1.05 -15.62
CA GLY A 90 4.58 0.34 -15.23
C GLY A 90 5.59 0.71 -14.15
N ASN A 91 5.56 1.98 -13.76
CA ASN A 91 6.49 2.54 -12.79
C ASN A 91 5.80 2.70 -11.42
N PRO A 92 6.24 1.95 -10.38
CA PRO A 92 5.65 2.04 -9.04
C PRO A 92 5.93 3.37 -8.36
N THR A 93 6.93 4.14 -8.81
CA THR A 93 7.26 5.44 -8.19
C THR A 93 6.27 6.54 -8.58
N HIS A 94 5.43 6.30 -9.59
CA HIS A 94 4.37 7.21 -10.01
C HIS A 94 3.04 6.80 -9.38
N GLY A 95 2.79 7.20 -8.12
CA GLY A 95 1.61 6.81 -7.33
C GLY A 95 0.29 6.53 -8.07
N PRO A 96 -0.19 7.41 -8.99
CA PRO A 96 -1.41 7.18 -9.78
C PRO A 96 -1.42 5.93 -10.69
N SER A 97 -0.29 5.24 -10.86
CA SER A 97 -0.22 3.98 -11.61
C SER A 97 -0.71 2.78 -10.80
N TRP A 98 -0.69 2.85 -9.47
CA TRP A 98 -1.23 1.81 -8.59
C TRP A 98 -2.75 1.76 -8.71
N LYS A 99 -3.32 0.56 -8.87
CA LYS A 99 -4.77 0.40 -9.03
C LYS A 99 -5.40 -0.11 -7.75
N ARG A 100 -6.27 0.71 -7.15
CA ARG A 100 -7.14 0.27 -6.05
C ARG A 100 -8.26 -0.63 -6.57
N ARG A 101 -8.44 -1.76 -5.91
CA ARG A 101 -9.51 -2.72 -6.15
C ARG A 101 -10.23 -3.00 -4.84
N GLU A 102 -11.55 -2.91 -4.89
CA GLU A 102 -12.43 -3.25 -3.78
C GLU A 102 -12.81 -4.73 -3.89
N ILE A 103 -12.43 -5.51 -2.87
CA ILE A 103 -12.63 -6.96 -2.88
C ILE A 103 -13.95 -7.33 -2.20
N GLY A 104 -14.21 -6.76 -1.04
CA GLY A 104 -15.40 -7.07 -0.26
C GLY A 104 -15.40 -6.43 1.13
N ALA A 105 -16.40 -6.75 1.93
CA ALA A 105 -16.44 -6.37 3.33
C ALA A 105 -15.88 -7.50 4.21
N VAL A 106 -15.05 -7.15 5.17
CA VAL A 106 -14.56 -8.01 6.26
C VAL A 106 -14.98 -7.37 7.58
N GLY A 107 -15.76 -8.10 8.39
CA GLY A 107 -16.36 -7.61 9.63
C GLY A 107 -17.87 -7.50 9.54
#